data_AF-A0A7Y6AY37-F1
#
_entry.id   AF-A0A7Y6AY37-F1
#
_cell.length_a   1.000
_cell.length_b   1.000
_cell.length_c   1.000
_cell.angle_alpha   90.00
_cell.angle_beta   90.00
_cell.angle_gamma   90.00
#
_symmetry.space_group_name_H-M   'P 1'
#
loop_
_entity.id
_entity.type
_entity.pdbx_description
1 polymer ?
#
loop_
_entity_poly.entity_id
_entity_poly.type
_entity_poly.pdbx_seq_one_letter_code
_entity_poly.pdbx_strand_id
1 'polypeptide(L)'
;MGVLPPALALVTGLAWTCIVTAQQSFPTPEKAAQAFVDALGKKKADQARLTELLGEQWRSFIPRSGMERSDVEAFLKLYHEQHRIEKPNDREAILSVGKDDWTLPIPMKKTADGWRFDIKAGSAEVRARRIGSNELSAMQAELTYHDAQMDYASVDRDGDGALEYAQQIFSTPGKHDGLYWAEDDSGQISPLGPLFGKAVAGEDWHGYHFRILKGQGPSAPGGAYSYLIGDKMSRGFAMIAWPAKFDDTGVMSFMISHEGQIFEKDLGPGGSKVAESMKRFDPDDSWKEVSVDQTQ
;
A
#
# COMPACT_ATOMS: atom_id res chain seq x y z
N MET A 1 72.38 -52.04 -8.93
CA MET A 1 71.87 -51.85 -7.55
C MET A 1 70.90 -50.66 -7.57
N GLY A 2 69.70 -50.82 -7.00
CA GLY A 2 68.65 -49.79 -6.81
C GLY A 2 67.53 -49.87 -7.86
N VAL A 3 66.47 -50.68 -7.71
CA VAL A 3 65.25 -50.60 -6.86
C VAL A 3 64.25 -49.50 -7.31
N LEU A 4 63.07 -49.95 -7.82
CA LEU A 4 61.80 -49.25 -8.16
C LEU A 4 61.08 -48.72 -6.89
N PRO A 5 60.14 -47.73 -6.93
CA PRO A 5 58.77 -47.91 -7.48
C PRO A 5 58.04 -46.64 -8.03
N PRO A 6 56.80 -46.76 -8.58
CA PRO A 6 56.10 -45.70 -9.32
C PRO A 6 55.24 -44.80 -8.41
N ALA A 7 55.10 -43.52 -8.75
CA ALA A 7 54.24 -42.59 -8.03
C ALA A 7 52.94 -42.33 -8.81
N LEU A 8 51.83 -42.69 -8.16
CA LEU A 8 50.43 -42.49 -8.52
C LEU A 8 50.11 -41.07 -9.02
N ALA A 9 49.33 -41.00 -10.10
CA ALA A 9 48.57 -39.82 -10.47
C ALA A 9 47.34 -39.68 -9.54
N LEU A 10 47.24 -38.54 -8.86
CA LEU A 10 46.06 -38.13 -8.08
C LEU A 10 45.31 -37.06 -8.87
N VAL A 11 44.23 -37.46 -9.54
CA VAL A 11 43.26 -36.55 -10.15
C VAL A 11 42.29 -36.13 -9.06
N THR A 12 42.46 -34.93 -8.50
CA THR A 12 41.49 -34.33 -7.59
C THR A 12 40.36 -33.69 -8.41
N GLY A 13 39.29 -34.45 -8.62
CA GLY A 13 38.02 -33.91 -9.11
C GLY A 13 37.35 -33.08 -8.03
N LEU A 14 37.49 -31.76 -8.09
CA LEU A 14 36.64 -30.81 -7.36
C LEU A 14 35.24 -30.81 -8.02
N ALA A 15 34.37 -31.70 -7.55
CA ALA A 15 32.95 -31.59 -7.80
C ALA A 15 32.41 -30.41 -6.99
N TRP A 16 32.28 -29.24 -7.62
CA TRP A 16 31.39 -28.20 -7.11
C TRP A 16 29.96 -28.72 -7.20
N THR A 17 29.43 -29.20 -6.08
CA THR A 17 27.99 -29.30 -5.89
C THR A 17 27.45 -27.89 -5.83
N CYS A 18 27.07 -27.34 -6.99
CA CYS A 18 26.06 -26.29 -7.02
C CYS A 18 24.78 -26.91 -6.44
N ILE A 19 24.50 -26.63 -5.17
CA ILE A 19 23.14 -26.83 -4.65
C ILE A 19 22.29 -25.75 -5.31
N VAL A 20 21.86 -26.03 -6.54
CA VAL A 20 20.70 -25.36 -7.11
C VAL A 20 19.52 -25.99 -6.40
N THR A 21 19.02 -25.36 -5.34
CA THR A 21 17.70 -25.69 -4.80
C THR A 21 16.68 -25.30 -5.87
N ALA A 22 16.41 -26.23 -6.79
CA ALA A 22 15.50 -26.00 -7.89
C ALA A 22 14.08 -25.84 -7.32
N GLN A 23 13.53 -24.64 -7.44
CA GLN A 23 12.10 -24.40 -7.24
C GLN A 23 11.30 -25.43 -8.05
N GLN A 24 10.36 -26.11 -7.40
CA GLN A 24 9.70 -27.26 -8.02
C GLN A 24 8.99 -26.87 -9.32
N SER A 25 9.21 -27.68 -10.37
CA SER A 25 8.52 -27.57 -11.64
C SER A 25 7.42 -28.62 -11.77
N PHE A 26 6.36 -28.27 -12.51
CA PHE A 26 5.15 -29.06 -12.69
C PHE A 26 4.86 -29.29 -14.16
N PRO A 27 4.26 -30.43 -14.55
CA PRO A 27 3.92 -30.70 -15.95
C PRO A 27 2.87 -29.73 -16.49
N THR A 28 1.98 -29.24 -15.64
CA THR A 28 0.91 -28.31 -16.01
C THR A 28 0.73 -27.23 -14.93
N PRO A 29 0.23 -26.03 -15.29
CA PRO A 29 -0.04 -24.98 -14.31
C PRO A 29 -1.14 -25.38 -13.30
N GLU A 30 -2.08 -26.23 -13.69
CA GLU A 30 -3.11 -26.76 -12.79
C GLU A 30 -2.50 -27.58 -11.65
N LYS A 31 -1.46 -28.38 -11.94
CA LYS A 31 -0.73 -29.13 -10.91
C LYS A 31 0.08 -28.24 -9.98
N ALA A 32 0.65 -27.15 -10.49
CA ALA A 32 1.34 -26.15 -9.67
C ALA A 32 0.36 -25.41 -8.74
N ALA A 33 -0.80 -24.98 -9.27
CA ALA A 33 -1.85 -24.34 -8.49
C ALA A 33 -2.39 -25.25 -7.38
N GLN A 34 -2.67 -26.52 -7.69
CA GLN A 34 -3.10 -27.49 -6.69
C GLN A 34 -2.05 -27.67 -5.58
N ALA A 35 -0.77 -27.80 -5.95
CA ALA A 35 0.30 -27.95 -4.98
C ALA A 35 0.45 -26.71 -4.06
N PHE A 36 0.22 -25.50 -4.60
CA PHE A 36 0.18 -24.27 -3.81
C PHE A 36 -0.98 -24.27 -2.81
N VAL A 37 -2.19 -24.59 -3.26
CA VAL A 37 -3.37 -24.68 -2.39
C VAL A 37 -3.18 -25.73 -1.28
N ASP A 38 -2.64 -26.90 -1.62
CA ASP A 38 -2.34 -27.94 -0.64
C ASP A 38 -1.33 -27.44 0.41
N ALA A 39 -0.32 -26.68 -0.01
CA ALA A 39 0.70 -26.10 0.86
C ALA A 39 0.14 -25.02 1.81
N LEU A 40 -0.94 -24.31 1.45
CA LEU A 40 -1.60 -23.34 2.33
C LEU A 40 -2.31 -24.00 3.51
N GLY A 41 -2.77 -25.26 3.32
CA GLY A 41 -3.37 -26.09 4.36
C GLY A 41 -4.68 -25.56 4.95
N LYS A 42 -5.41 -26.43 5.66
CA LYS A 42 -6.71 -26.07 6.28
C LYS A 42 -6.61 -25.30 7.59
N LYS A 43 -5.51 -25.46 8.33
CA LYS A 43 -5.30 -24.81 9.64
C LYS A 43 -4.05 -23.92 9.66
N LYS A 44 -2.97 -24.39 9.04
CA LYS A 44 -1.69 -23.69 8.96
C LYS A 44 -1.00 -24.11 7.67
N ALA A 45 -0.26 -23.18 7.07
CA ALA A 45 0.53 -23.43 5.89
C ALA A 45 1.77 -24.28 6.18
N ASP A 46 2.05 -25.24 5.31
CA ASP A 46 3.28 -26.01 5.26
C ASP A 46 4.41 -25.12 4.74
N GLN A 47 5.22 -24.65 5.68
CA GLN A 47 6.30 -23.72 5.40
C GLN A 47 7.43 -24.33 4.57
N ALA A 48 7.68 -25.63 4.69
CA ALA A 48 8.69 -26.32 3.89
C ALA A 48 8.20 -26.44 2.45
N ARG A 49 6.95 -26.88 2.27
CA ARG A 49 6.32 -27.01 0.96
C ARG A 49 6.24 -25.68 0.22
N LEU A 50 5.82 -24.60 0.88
CA LEU A 50 5.82 -23.26 0.28
C LEU A 50 7.23 -22.82 -0.15
N THR A 51 8.26 -23.21 0.60
CA THR A 51 9.65 -22.91 0.25
C THR A 51 10.10 -23.66 -1.00
N GLU A 52 9.71 -24.91 -1.17
CA GLU A 52 9.96 -25.69 -2.39
C GLU A 52 9.22 -25.11 -3.62
N LEU A 53 7.99 -24.62 -3.42
CA LEU A 53 7.14 -24.09 -4.49
C LEU A 53 7.53 -22.67 -4.94
N LEU A 54 7.89 -21.82 -3.98
CA LEU A 54 8.12 -20.38 -4.19
C LEU A 54 9.62 -20.03 -4.14
N GLY A 55 10.48 -20.95 -3.71
CA GLY A 55 11.92 -20.72 -3.55
C GLY A 55 12.29 -20.08 -2.21
N GLU A 56 13.55 -20.22 -1.79
CA GLU A 56 14.01 -19.91 -0.42
C GLU A 56 13.68 -18.49 0.07
N GLN A 57 13.72 -17.51 -0.83
CA GLN A 57 13.57 -16.10 -0.51
C GLN A 57 12.13 -15.59 -0.66
N TRP A 58 11.13 -16.45 -0.86
CA TRP A 58 9.74 -16.01 -1.10
C TRP A 58 9.19 -15.06 -0.02
N ARG A 59 9.65 -15.24 1.23
CA ARG A 59 9.28 -14.40 2.39
C ARG A 59 9.86 -12.99 2.36
N SER A 60 10.90 -12.74 1.58
CA SER A 60 11.48 -11.41 1.40
C SER A 60 10.69 -10.57 0.40
N PHE A 61 9.87 -11.21 -0.43
CA PHE A 61 9.15 -10.59 -1.54
C PHE A 61 7.66 -10.41 -1.29
N ILE A 62 7.08 -11.27 -0.45
CA ILE A 62 5.67 -11.22 -0.06
C ILE A 62 5.62 -10.77 1.40
N PRO A 63 5.16 -9.53 1.67
CA PRO A 63 4.99 -9.04 3.04
C PRO A 63 4.11 -9.99 3.86
N ARG A 64 4.47 -10.18 5.12
CA ARG A 64 3.64 -10.96 6.07
C ARG A 64 2.69 -10.08 6.86
N SER A 65 3.02 -8.80 7.00
CA SER A 65 2.15 -7.80 7.60
C SER A 65 0.90 -7.66 6.75
N GLY A 66 -0.28 -7.83 7.35
CA GLY A 66 -1.57 -7.73 6.67
C GLY A 66 -2.03 -9.01 5.95
N MET A 67 -1.32 -10.14 6.08
CA MET A 67 -1.85 -11.45 5.67
C MET A 67 -2.25 -12.23 6.91
N GLU A 68 -3.50 -12.09 7.31
CA GLU A 68 -4.07 -12.86 8.41
C GLU A 68 -4.49 -14.25 7.93
N ARG A 69 -4.72 -15.16 8.89
CA ARG A 69 -5.21 -16.50 8.54
C ARG A 69 -6.57 -16.44 7.84
N SER A 70 -7.40 -15.46 8.20
CA SER A 70 -8.69 -15.14 7.57
C SER A 70 -8.57 -14.87 6.07
N ASP A 71 -7.53 -14.16 5.62
CA ASP A 71 -7.32 -13.87 4.19
C ASP A 71 -7.01 -15.14 3.39
N VAL A 72 -6.19 -16.03 3.96
CA VAL A 72 -5.88 -17.33 3.36
C VAL A 72 -7.15 -18.19 3.29
N GLU A 73 -7.99 -18.16 4.31
CA GLU A 73 -9.27 -18.89 4.33
C GLU A 73 -10.27 -18.33 3.33
N ALA A 74 -10.34 -17.00 3.15
CA ALA A 74 -11.14 -16.36 2.12
C ALA A 74 -10.67 -16.79 0.71
N PHE A 75 -9.35 -16.77 0.45
CA PHE A 75 -8.79 -17.28 -0.81
C PHE A 75 -9.14 -18.75 -1.05
N LEU A 76 -8.96 -19.63 -0.05
CA LEU A 76 -9.27 -21.05 -0.17
C LEU A 76 -10.77 -21.29 -0.43
N LYS A 77 -11.64 -20.50 0.20
CA LYS A 77 -13.08 -20.53 -0.05
C LYS A 77 -13.39 -20.19 -1.52
N LEU A 78 -12.83 -19.09 -2.04
CA LEU A 78 -13.00 -18.70 -3.43
C LEU A 78 -12.47 -19.78 -4.39
N TYR A 79 -11.28 -20.34 -4.13
CA TYR A 79 -10.69 -21.41 -4.94
C TYR A 79 -11.60 -22.65 -5.04
N HIS A 80 -12.23 -23.03 -3.93
CA HIS A 80 -13.13 -24.18 -3.88
C HIS A 80 -14.52 -23.88 -4.46
N GLU A 81 -14.97 -22.63 -4.44
CA GLU A 81 -16.19 -22.21 -5.13
C GLU A 81 -16.00 -22.26 -6.65
N GLN A 82 -14.92 -21.65 -7.15
CA GLN A 82 -14.58 -21.61 -8.57
C GLN A 82 -13.08 -21.29 -8.71
N HIS A 83 -12.39 -21.98 -9.61
CA HIS A 83 -11.04 -21.59 -10.02
C HIS A 83 -10.78 -21.91 -11.49
N ARG A 84 -9.87 -21.17 -12.10
CA ARG A 84 -9.40 -21.39 -13.47
C ARG A 84 -7.94 -21.01 -13.60
N ILE A 85 -7.28 -21.62 -14.58
CA ILE A 85 -5.97 -21.17 -15.05
C ILE A 85 -6.16 -20.29 -16.26
N GLU A 86 -5.89 -19.01 -16.10
CA GLU A 86 -5.81 -18.05 -17.19
C GLU A 86 -4.44 -18.16 -17.85
N LYS A 87 -4.39 -18.08 -19.18
CA LYS A 87 -3.13 -18.16 -19.96
C LYS A 87 -3.01 -16.92 -20.82
N PRO A 88 -2.43 -15.82 -20.29
CA PRO A 88 -2.20 -14.60 -21.08
C PRO A 88 -1.36 -14.87 -22.33
N ASN A 89 -0.48 -15.87 -22.28
CA ASN A 89 0.29 -16.38 -23.41
C ASN A 89 0.77 -17.83 -23.16
N ASP A 90 1.43 -18.46 -24.13
CA ASP A 90 1.89 -19.86 -24.05
C ASP A 90 2.96 -20.13 -22.98
N ARG A 91 3.55 -19.08 -22.39
CA ARG A 91 4.63 -19.16 -21.41
C ARG A 91 4.23 -18.64 -20.03
N GLU A 92 2.99 -18.19 -19.86
CA GLU A 92 2.51 -17.60 -18.62
C GLU A 92 1.11 -18.13 -18.27
N ALA A 93 0.91 -18.41 -17.00
CA ALA A 93 -0.35 -18.88 -16.45
C ALA A 93 -0.64 -18.21 -15.12
N ILE A 94 -1.89 -17.83 -14.89
CA ILE A 94 -2.34 -17.13 -13.67
C ILE A 94 -3.48 -17.93 -13.05
N LEU A 95 -3.42 -18.16 -11.74
CA LEU A 95 -4.52 -18.77 -11.00
C LEU A 95 -5.56 -17.67 -10.72
N SER A 96 -6.78 -17.87 -11.21
CA SER A 96 -7.94 -17.03 -10.89
C SER A 96 -8.95 -17.83 -10.08
N VAL A 97 -9.58 -17.19 -9.08
CA VAL A 97 -10.50 -17.82 -8.12
C VAL A 97 -11.76 -16.98 -7.89
N GLY A 98 -12.84 -17.66 -7.52
CA GLY A 98 -14.14 -17.03 -7.29
C GLY A 98 -14.87 -16.63 -8.57
N LYS A 99 -16.02 -15.98 -8.40
CA LYS A 99 -16.88 -15.48 -9.50
C LYS A 99 -16.39 -14.16 -10.09
N ASP A 100 -15.70 -13.37 -9.26
CA ASP A 100 -15.15 -12.07 -9.64
C ASP A 100 -13.75 -12.21 -10.25
N ASP A 101 -13.32 -13.45 -10.52
CA ASP A 101 -12.07 -13.77 -11.20
C ASP A 101 -10.82 -13.16 -10.54
N TRP A 102 -10.78 -13.15 -9.20
CA TRP A 102 -9.64 -12.63 -8.47
C TRP A 102 -8.38 -13.42 -8.83
N THR A 103 -7.35 -12.73 -9.31
CA THR A 103 -6.09 -13.35 -9.74
C THR A 103 -5.06 -13.39 -8.62
N LEU A 104 -4.44 -14.55 -8.42
CA LEU A 104 -3.29 -14.70 -7.55
C LEU A 104 -2.13 -13.85 -8.10
N PRO A 105 -1.54 -12.94 -7.31
CA PRO A 105 -0.51 -12.02 -7.78
C PRO A 105 0.86 -12.70 -7.96
N ILE A 106 0.90 -14.03 -8.08
CA ILE A 106 2.12 -14.80 -8.31
C ILE A 106 1.89 -15.66 -9.55
N PRO A 107 2.31 -15.20 -10.75
CA PRO A 107 2.11 -15.95 -11.97
C PRO A 107 2.98 -17.21 -12.00
N MET A 108 2.62 -18.13 -12.88
CA MET A 108 3.39 -19.31 -13.22
C MET A 108 3.99 -19.14 -14.60
N LYS A 109 5.27 -19.46 -14.76
CA LYS A 109 5.96 -19.42 -16.06
C LYS A 109 6.34 -20.80 -16.55
N LYS A 110 6.29 -20.97 -17.87
CA LYS A 110 6.79 -22.15 -18.55
C LYS A 110 8.31 -22.09 -18.69
N THR A 111 8.98 -23.18 -18.36
CA THR A 111 10.42 -23.38 -18.49
C THR A 111 10.71 -24.68 -19.24
N ALA A 112 12.00 -24.99 -19.44
CA ALA A 112 12.42 -26.26 -20.02
C ALA A 112 11.97 -27.47 -19.18
N ASP A 113 11.93 -27.31 -17.85
CA ASP A 113 11.62 -28.38 -16.89
C ASP A 113 10.12 -28.45 -16.53
N GLY A 114 9.29 -27.57 -17.10
CA GLY A 114 7.87 -27.45 -16.83
C GLY A 114 7.46 -26.07 -16.29
N TRP A 115 6.33 -26.02 -15.59
CA TRP A 115 5.74 -24.81 -15.02
C TRP A 115 6.21 -24.57 -13.60
N ARG A 116 6.59 -23.35 -13.26
CA ARG A 116 6.96 -22.94 -11.90
C ARG A 116 6.43 -21.56 -11.58
N PHE A 117 6.24 -21.24 -10.30
CA PHE A 117 5.88 -19.88 -9.89
C PHE A 117 7.02 -18.88 -10.20
N ASP A 118 6.68 -17.69 -10.67
CA ASP A 118 7.61 -16.59 -10.84
C ASP A 118 7.48 -15.60 -9.69
N ILE A 119 8.24 -15.84 -8.62
CA ILE A 119 8.23 -14.95 -7.44
C ILE A 119 8.74 -13.55 -7.76
N LYS A 120 9.64 -13.39 -8.73
CA LYS A 120 10.16 -12.06 -9.08
C LYS A 120 9.04 -11.23 -9.72
N ALA A 121 8.32 -11.82 -10.68
CA ALA A 121 7.14 -11.17 -11.26
C ALA A 121 6.06 -10.94 -10.19
N GLY A 122 5.82 -11.92 -9.33
CA GLY A 122 4.82 -11.79 -8.28
C GLY A 122 5.13 -10.72 -7.23
N SER A 123 6.40 -10.50 -6.91
CA SER A 123 6.80 -9.41 -6.01
C SER A 123 6.48 -8.03 -6.59
N ALA A 124 6.73 -7.84 -7.89
CA ALA A 124 6.41 -6.60 -8.58
C ALA A 124 4.89 -6.37 -8.61
N GLU A 125 4.11 -7.41 -8.88
CA GLU A 125 2.64 -7.36 -8.88
C GLU A 125 2.06 -7.05 -7.49
N VAL A 126 2.52 -7.74 -6.43
CA VAL A 126 2.08 -7.47 -5.06
C VAL A 126 2.39 -6.03 -4.65
N ARG A 127 3.56 -5.51 -5.02
CA ARG A 127 3.92 -4.11 -4.79
C ARG A 127 3.00 -3.16 -5.55
N ALA A 128 2.78 -3.41 -6.84
CA ALA A 128 1.92 -2.56 -7.67
C ALA A 128 0.49 -2.49 -7.13
N ARG A 129 -0.10 -3.64 -6.73
CA ARG A 129 -1.43 -3.67 -6.11
C ARG A 129 -1.49 -2.92 -4.78
N ARG A 130 -0.46 -3.07 -3.94
CA ARG A 130 -0.37 -2.32 -2.68
C ARG A 130 -0.28 -0.82 -2.92
N ILE A 131 0.57 -0.38 -3.86
CA ILE A 131 0.68 1.03 -4.25
C ILE A 131 -0.69 1.56 -4.68
N GLY A 132 -1.37 0.89 -5.62
CA GLY A 132 -2.69 1.33 -6.08
C GLY A 132 -3.74 1.38 -4.97
N SER A 133 -3.78 0.37 -4.09
CA SER A 133 -4.71 0.34 -2.96
C SER A 133 -4.43 1.47 -1.95
N ASN A 134 -3.16 1.75 -1.67
CA ASN A 134 -2.76 2.80 -0.75
C ASN A 134 -3.04 4.19 -1.32
N GLU A 135 -2.77 4.40 -2.62
CA GLU A 135 -3.05 5.65 -3.34
C GLU A 135 -4.56 5.95 -3.36
N LEU A 136 -5.40 4.94 -3.63
CA LEU A 136 -6.85 5.09 -3.54
C LEU A 136 -7.30 5.43 -2.11
N SER A 137 -6.70 4.77 -1.10
CA SER A 137 -6.99 5.04 0.31
C SER A 137 -6.58 6.46 0.73
N ALA A 138 -5.46 6.97 0.19
CA ALA A 138 -4.98 8.32 0.44
C ALA A 138 -5.93 9.37 -0.14
N MET A 139 -6.38 9.20 -1.38
CA MET A 139 -7.38 10.08 -1.99
C MET A 139 -8.71 10.05 -1.22
N GLN A 140 -9.17 8.87 -0.78
CA GLN A 140 -10.37 8.78 0.04
C GLN A 140 -10.20 9.47 1.40
N ALA A 141 -9.02 9.37 2.01
CA ALA A 141 -8.70 10.07 3.26
C ALA A 141 -8.69 11.60 3.07
N GLU A 142 -8.23 12.11 1.93
CA GLU A 142 -8.31 13.53 1.59
C GLU A 142 -9.76 14.02 1.45
N LEU A 143 -10.63 13.24 0.79
CA LEU A 143 -12.07 13.55 0.72
C LEU A 143 -12.73 13.53 2.11
N THR A 144 -12.41 12.52 2.94
CA THR A 144 -12.92 12.45 4.31
C THR A 144 -12.39 13.61 5.18
N TYR A 145 -11.14 14.03 4.97
CA TYR A 145 -10.58 15.22 5.60
C TYR A 145 -11.36 16.48 5.20
N HIS A 146 -11.71 16.63 3.92
CA HIS A 146 -12.54 17.73 3.44
C HIS A 146 -13.90 17.76 4.14
N ASP A 147 -14.64 16.63 4.13
CA ASP A 147 -15.93 16.53 4.80
C ASP A 147 -15.82 16.85 6.31
N ALA A 148 -14.79 16.33 6.98
CA ALA A 148 -14.55 16.55 8.39
C ALA A 148 -14.23 18.03 8.71
N GLN A 149 -13.51 18.73 7.82
CA GLN A 149 -13.28 20.17 7.97
C GLN A 149 -14.58 20.98 7.83
N MET A 150 -15.44 20.59 6.88
CA MET A 150 -16.74 21.24 6.69
C MET A 150 -17.66 21.04 7.89
N ASP A 151 -17.65 19.84 8.49
CA ASP A 151 -18.38 19.56 9.74
C ASP A 151 -17.78 20.31 10.95
N TYR A 152 -16.45 20.33 11.08
CA TYR A 152 -15.76 21.05 12.15
C TYR A 152 -16.16 22.53 12.17
N ALA A 153 -16.12 23.17 11.01
CA ALA A 153 -16.44 24.59 10.82
C ALA A 153 -17.94 24.93 10.85
N SER A 154 -18.83 23.95 11.04
CA SER A 154 -20.28 24.20 11.15
C SER A 154 -20.70 24.69 12.54
N VAL A 155 -19.81 24.57 13.53
CA VAL A 155 -20.04 24.94 14.94
C VAL A 155 -18.87 25.77 15.44
N ASP A 156 -19.16 26.75 16.30
CA ASP A 156 -18.15 27.48 17.06
C ASP A 156 -17.60 26.55 18.16
N ARG A 157 -16.36 26.08 17.99
CA ARG A 157 -15.78 25.00 18.80
C ARG A 157 -15.11 25.51 20.08
N ASP A 158 -14.68 26.76 20.11
CA ASP A 158 -14.01 27.38 21.27
C ASP A 158 -14.84 28.46 21.96
N GLY A 159 -16.01 28.79 21.40
CA GLY A 159 -16.99 29.71 21.98
C GLY A 159 -16.64 31.18 21.80
N ASP A 160 -15.75 31.49 20.85
CA ASP A 160 -15.26 32.85 20.63
C ASP A 160 -16.04 33.65 19.57
N GLY A 161 -17.10 33.03 19.03
CA GLY A 161 -18.03 33.63 18.07
C GLY A 161 -17.59 33.53 16.61
N ALA A 162 -16.53 32.79 16.29
CA ALA A 162 -16.08 32.56 14.92
C ALA A 162 -16.20 31.09 14.51
N LEU A 163 -16.59 30.87 13.25
CA LEU A 163 -16.47 29.56 12.62
C LEU A 163 -15.08 29.44 12.00
N GLU A 164 -14.41 28.33 12.26
CA GLU A 164 -13.07 28.06 11.78
C GLU A 164 -12.87 26.57 11.46
N TYR A 165 -11.85 26.29 10.66
CA TYR A 165 -11.37 24.97 10.31
C TYR A 165 -10.34 24.48 11.32
N ALA A 166 -10.29 23.17 11.54
CA ALA A 166 -9.34 22.54 12.45
C ALA A 166 -7.92 22.62 11.89
N GLN A 167 -6.96 23.04 12.72
CA GLN A 167 -5.56 23.14 12.32
C GLN A 167 -4.75 21.87 12.58
N GLN A 168 -5.39 20.84 13.14
CA GLN A 168 -4.78 19.55 13.46
C GLN A 168 -5.80 18.41 13.30
N ILE A 169 -5.29 17.22 13.01
CA ILE A 169 -6.12 16.02 12.85
C ILE A 169 -6.55 15.50 14.22
N PHE A 170 -5.60 15.30 15.13
CA PHE A 170 -5.89 14.87 16.50
C PHE A 170 -5.98 16.10 17.41
N SER A 171 -7.04 16.18 18.20
CA SER A 171 -7.18 17.21 19.22
C SER A 171 -6.14 17.06 20.32
N THR A 172 -5.79 18.18 20.94
CA THR A 172 -5.05 18.22 22.20
C THR A 172 -5.83 17.42 23.27
N PRO A 173 -5.17 16.66 24.16
CA PRO A 173 -5.87 15.91 25.19
C PRO A 173 -6.85 16.76 26.00
N GLY A 174 -8.12 16.35 26.03
CA GLY A 174 -9.21 17.04 26.73
C GLY A 174 -9.77 18.27 26.01
N LYS A 175 -9.45 18.47 24.73
CA LYS A 175 -9.99 19.55 23.89
C LYS A 175 -10.64 19.01 22.62
N HIS A 176 -11.43 19.86 21.96
CA HIS A 176 -12.03 19.63 20.64
C HIS A 176 -11.44 20.58 19.59
N ASP A 177 -10.12 20.77 19.61
CA ASP A 177 -9.36 21.69 18.74
C ASP A 177 -8.76 21.01 17.49
N GLY A 178 -9.17 19.78 17.19
CA GLY A 178 -8.78 18.99 16.03
C GLY A 178 -9.95 18.21 15.43
N LEU A 179 -9.74 17.53 14.31
CA LEU A 179 -10.79 16.77 13.61
C LEU A 179 -11.20 15.46 14.30
N TYR A 180 -10.38 14.99 15.23
CA TYR A 180 -10.61 13.78 16.02
C TYR A 180 -10.33 14.02 17.50
N TRP A 181 -11.29 13.63 18.34
CA TRP A 181 -11.14 13.41 19.77
C TRP A 181 -11.89 12.12 20.15
N ALA A 182 -11.44 11.49 21.23
CA ALA A 182 -12.11 10.32 21.79
C ALA A 182 -13.46 10.72 22.43
N GLU A 183 -14.38 9.78 22.51
CA GLU A 183 -15.67 10.01 23.18
C GLU A 183 -15.46 10.42 24.64
N ASP A 184 -16.17 11.48 25.04
CA ASP A 184 -16.13 12.06 26.37
C ASP A 184 -17.54 12.44 26.86
N ASP A 185 -17.63 13.12 28.01
CA ASP A 185 -18.89 13.49 28.63
C ASP A 185 -19.54 14.75 28.04
N SER A 186 -18.93 15.37 27.02
CA SER A 186 -19.48 16.54 26.34
C SER A 186 -20.71 16.21 25.48
N GLY A 187 -20.87 14.94 25.10
CA GLY A 187 -21.88 14.49 24.13
C GLY A 187 -21.58 14.91 22.69
N GLN A 188 -20.40 15.49 22.41
CA GLN A 188 -19.98 15.86 21.05
C GLN A 188 -19.25 14.71 20.37
N ILE A 189 -19.64 14.44 19.12
CA ILE A 189 -18.95 13.47 18.27
C ILE A 189 -17.90 14.23 17.45
N SER A 190 -16.70 13.66 17.35
CA SER A 190 -15.65 14.22 16.51
C SER A 190 -15.98 14.10 15.01
N PRO A 191 -15.60 15.08 14.16
CA PRO A 191 -15.89 15.04 12.73
C PRO A 191 -15.39 13.78 12.01
N LEU A 192 -14.22 13.26 12.38
CA LEU A 192 -13.69 12.00 11.81
C LEU A 192 -14.35 10.74 12.41
N GLY A 193 -15.18 10.90 13.44
CA GLY A 193 -15.95 9.85 14.06
C GLY A 193 -15.11 8.85 14.89
N PRO A 194 -15.79 7.96 15.63
CA PRO A 194 -15.13 7.05 16.58
C PRO A 194 -14.25 5.99 15.90
N LEU A 195 -14.54 5.61 14.65
CA LEU A 195 -13.77 4.61 13.92
C LEU A 195 -12.33 5.06 13.63
N PHE A 196 -12.09 6.38 13.54
CA PHE A 196 -10.76 6.95 13.35
C PHE A 196 -9.85 6.74 14.58
N GLY A 197 -10.40 6.47 15.77
CA GLY A 197 -9.65 6.33 17.02
C GLY A 197 -8.64 5.19 17.10
N LYS A 198 -8.56 4.34 16.08
CA LYS A 198 -7.51 3.33 15.93
C LYS A 198 -6.23 3.89 15.29
N ALA A 199 -6.29 5.10 14.73
CA ALA A 199 -5.14 5.80 14.16
C ALA A 199 -4.18 6.25 15.26
N VAL A 200 -2.88 6.17 14.99
CA VAL A 200 -1.83 6.70 15.86
C VAL A 200 -1.25 7.95 15.25
N ALA A 201 -1.21 9.04 16.01
CA ALA A 201 -0.66 10.30 15.55
C ALA A 201 0.82 10.17 15.17
N GLY A 202 1.17 10.61 13.96
CA GLY A 202 2.54 10.56 13.43
C GLY A 202 2.92 9.24 12.75
N GLU A 203 2.07 8.21 12.81
CA GLU A 203 2.21 7.01 11.98
C GLU A 203 1.61 7.24 10.60
N ASP A 204 2.00 6.41 9.64
CA ASP A 204 1.38 6.41 8.32
C ASP A 204 -0.02 5.81 8.38
N TRP A 205 -0.94 6.40 7.63
CA TRP A 205 -2.28 5.87 7.44
C TRP A 205 -2.35 5.19 6.08
N HIS A 206 -2.48 3.87 6.08
CA HIS A 206 -2.44 3.03 4.87
C HIS A 206 -1.24 3.34 3.95
N GLY A 207 -0.03 3.52 4.52
CA GLY A 207 1.17 3.75 3.72
C GLY A 207 1.42 5.21 3.33
N TYR A 208 0.63 6.16 3.84
CA TYR A 208 0.71 7.59 3.52
C TYR A 208 0.85 8.47 4.76
N HIS A 209 1.57 9.57 4.62
CA HIS A 209 1.62 10.66 5.58
C HIS A 209 0.81 11.84 5.08
N PHE A 210 0.33 12.66 6.02
CA PHE A 210 -0.59 13.75 5.75
C PHE A 210 -0.13 15.02 6.48
N ARG A 211 -0.37 16.17 5.86
CA ARG A 211 -0.05 17.47 6.45
C ARG A 211 -1.05 18.52 6.01
N ILE A 212 -1.59 19.24 7.00
CA ILE A 212 -2.45 20.41 6.76
C ILE A 212 -1.59 21.58 6.28
N LEU A 213 -2.05 22.24 5.22
CA LEU A 213 -1.44 23.42 4.62
C LEU A 213 -2.25 24.65 5.03
N LYS A 214 -1.57 25.75 5.39
CA LYS A 214 -2.18 26.93 6.02
C LYS A 214 -2.34 28.12 5.08
N GLY A 215 -2.27 27.88 3.77
CA GLY A 215 -2.49 28.91 2.77
C GLY A 215 -2.45 28.35 1.36
N GLN A 216 -2.68 29.24 0.41
CA GLN A 216 -2.67 28.97 -1.01
C GLN A 216 -1.56 29.74 -1.71
N GLY A 217 -1.01 29.16 -2.77
CA GLY A 217 0.03 29.74 -3.62
C GLY A 217 -0.52 30.43 -4.87
N PRO A 218 0.34 31.08 -5.67
CA PRO A 218 -0.08 31.87 -6.83
C PRO A 218 -0.66 31.03 -7.97
N SER A 219 -0.39 29.73 -8.05
CA SER A 219 -0.85 28.87 -9.15
C SER A 219 -2.27 28.38 -8.94
N ALA A 220 -2.79 28.46 -7.72
CA ALA A 220 -4.11 28.00 -7.41
C ALA A 220 -5.20 29.03 -7.78
N PRO A 221 -6.45 28.59 -8.03
CA PRO A 221 -7.58 29.49 -8.21
C PRO A 221 -7.73 30.46 -7.04
N GLY A 222 -7.85 31.77 -7.31
CA GLY A 222 -7.93 32.80 -6.25
C GLY A 222 -6.57 33.37 -5.81
N GLY A 223 -5.46 32.77 -6.24
CA GLY A 223 -4.10 33.26 -6.02
C GLY A 223 -3.59 33.10 -4.59
N ALA A 224 -2.44 33.72 -4.31
CA ALA A 224 -1.75 33.50 -3.04
C ALA A 224 -2.40 34.24 -1.86
N TYR A 225 -2.85 33.51 -0.84
CA TYR A 225 -3.27 34.08 0.44
C TYR A 225 -3.09 33.10 1.61
N SER A 226 -3.12 33.64 2.83
CA SER A 226 -3.13 32.86 4.06
C SER A 226 -4.55 32.38 4.37
N TYR A 227 -4.68 31.11 4.75
CA TYR A 227 -5.94 30.59 5.27
C TYR A 227 -6.25 31.09 6.70
N LEU A 228 -5.24 31.63 7.37
CA LEU A 228 -5.36 32.20 8.71
C LEU A 228 -5.77 33.69 8.67
N ILE A 229 -6.69 34.07 9.55
CA ILE A 229 -6.93 35.44 10.01
C ILE A 229 -6.56 35.49 11.49
N GLY A 230 -5.42 36.11 11.83
CA GLY A 230 -4.84 35.96 13.16
C GLY A 230 -4.36 34.53 13.36
N ASP A 231 -4.83 33.89 14.43
CA ASP A 231 -4.62 32.48 14.76
C ASP A 231 -5.73 31.55 14.23
N LYS A 232 -6.84 32.09 13.72
CA LYS A 232 -8.00 31.32 13.26
C LYS A 232 -7.90 30.91 11.80
N MET A 233 -8.12 29.64 11.49
CA MET A 233 -8.13 29.14 10.10
C MET A 233 -9.53 29.26 9.51
N SER A 234 -9.88 30.43 8.97
CA SER A 234 -11.26 30.74 8.52
C SER A 234 -11.40 31.04 7.03
N ARG A 235 -10.29 31.21 6.29
CA ARG A 235 -10.33 31.56 4.85
C ARG A 235 -10.21 30.35 3.92
N GLY A 236 -10.02 29.16 4.45
CA GLY A 236 -9.88 27.93 3.68
C GLY A 236 -9.04 26.90 4.44
N PHE A 237 -8.82 25.77 3.80
CA PHE A 237 -7.93 24.72 4.28
C PHE A 237 -7.38 23.95 3.08
N ALA A 238 -6.27 23.25 3.30
CA ALA A 238 -5.78 22.26 2.34
C ALA A 238 -4.94 21.20 3.04
N MET A 239 -4.65 20.12 2.33
CA MET A 239 -3.81 19.01 2.78
C MET A 239 -2.91 18.55 1.64
N ILE A 240 -1.74 18.01 1.99
CA ILE A 240 -0.89 17.19 1.14
C ILE A 240 -0.78 15.80 1.77
N ALA A 241 -0.98 14.78 0.95
CA ALA A 241 -0.69 13.38 1.24
C ALA A 241 0.53 12.90 0.42
N TRP A 242 1.44 12.14 1.01
CA TRP A 242 2.59 11.57 0.31
C TRP A 242 2.94 10.17 0.83
N PRO A 243 3.57 9.30 0.02
CA PRO A 243 3.87 7.95 0.46
C PRO A 243 4.89 7.95 1.60
N ALA A 244 4.63 7.13 2.62
CA ALA A 244 5.56 6.84 3.70
C ALA A 244 6.90 6.29 3.18
N LYS A 245 6.85 5.50 2.09
CA LYS A 245 8.02 5.05 1.37
C LYS A 245 7.76 5.02 -0.13
N PHE A 246 8.43 5.94 -0.84
CA PHE A 246 8.40 6.03 -2.29
C PHE A 246 8.74 4.69 -2.96
N ASP A 247 7.98 4.34 -4.00
CA ASP A 247 8.12 3.10 -4.79
C ASP A 247 7.92 1.80 -3.97
N ASP A 248 7.28 1.90 -2.80
CA ASP A 248 6.94 0.75 -1.95
C ASP A 248 5.52 0.84 -1.38
N THR A 249 5.20 1.97 -0.73
CA THR A 249 3.84 2.25 -0.22
C THR A 249 3.02 3.13 -1.14
N GLY A 250 3.67 3.87 -2.06
CA GLY A 250 3.03 4.68 -3.08
C GLY A 250 4.05 5.38 -3.98
N VAL A 251 3.59 5.97 -5.08
CA VAL A 251 4.38 6.80 -6.00
C VAL A 251 3.85 8.23 -6.01
N MET A 252 2.54 8.38 -6.17
CA MET A 252 1.90 9.69 -6.27
C MET A 252 1.75 10.36 -4.90
N SER A 253 1.91 11.67 -4.87
CA SER A 253 1.46 12.55 -3.79
C SER A 253 0.18 13.25 -4.22
N PHE A 254 -0.69 13.55 -3.28
CA PHE A 254 -2.00 14.13 -3.53
C PHE A 254 -2.19 15.42 -2.74
N MET A 255 -2.90 16.40 -3.30
CA MET A 255 -3.33 17.58 -2.58
C MET A 255 -4.82 17.81 -2.78
N ILE A 256 -5.49 18.19 -1.70
CA ILE A 256 -6.85 18.71 -1.70
C ILE A 256 -6.90 20.08 -1.03
N SER A 257 -7.82 20.93 -1.50
CA SER A 257 -8.15 22.20 -0.88
C SER A 257 -9.64 22.27 -0.54
N HIS A 258 -10.09 23.33 0.13
CA HIS A 258 -11.50 23.52 0.50
C HIS A 258 -12.47 23.52 -0.70
N GLU A 259 -11.97 23.72 -1.92
CA GLU A 259 -12.71 23.60 -3.17
C GLU A 259 -13.05 22.14 -3.55
N GLY A 260 -12.39 21.15 -2.92
CA GLY A 260 -12.75 19.73 -3.00
C GLY A 260 -12.14 18.95 -4.16
N GLN A 261 -11.36 19.58 -5.05
CA GLN A 261 -10.62 18.86 -6.09
C GLN A 261 -9.32 18.25 -5.56
N ILE A 262 -9.01 17.04 -6.03
CA ILE A 262 -7.75 16.35 -5.76
C ILE A 262 -6.79 16.55 -6.92
N PHE A 263 -5.53 16.87 -6.59
CA PHE A 263 -4.43 16.98 -7.53
C PHE A 263 -3.37 15.94 -7.22
N GLU A 264 -2.89 15.22 -8.23
CA GLU A 264 -1.81 14.23 -8.12
C GLU A 264 -0.50 14.74 -8.73
N LYS A 265 0.63 14.33 -8.14
CA LYS A 265 1.97 14.50 -8.71
C LYS A 265 2.96 13.48 -8.16
N ASP A 266 3.78 12.92 -9.03
CA ASP A 266 4.99 12.19 -8.63
C ASP A 266 6.08 13.19 -8.19
N LEU A 267 6.35 13.25 -6.88
CA LEU A 267 7.41 14.08 -6.29
C LEU A 267 8.79 13.38 -6.29
N GLY A 268 8.85 12.14 -6.77
CA GLY A 268 10.05 11.32 -6.89
C GLY A 268 10.61 10.81 -5.55
N PRO A 269 11.80 10.19 -5.58
CA PRO A 269 12.45 9.62 -4.37
C PRO A 269 12.74 10.63 -3.25
N GLY A 270 12.79 11.92 -3.56
CA GLY A 270 12.96 13.01 -2.58
C GLY A 270 11.64 13.59 -2.06
N GLY A 271 10.50 13.04 -2.50
CA GLY A 271 9.18 13.62 -2.33
C GLY A 271 8.77 13.85 -0.88
N SER A 272 9.13 12.95 0.04
CA SER A 272 8.80 13.11 1.46
C SER A 272 9.37 14.40 2.05
N LYS A 273 10.62 14.76 1.71
CA LYS A 273 11.23 16.02 2.15
C LYS A 273 10.55 17.24 1.54
N VAL A 274 10.13 17.14 0.28
CA VAL A 274 9.39 18.20 -0.41
C VAL A 274 8.05 18.42 0.31
N ALA A 275 7.25 17.38 0.49
CA ALA A 275 5.95 17.43 1.14
C ALA A 275 6.03 17.93 2.60
N GLU A 276 7.01 17.46 3.37
CA GLU A 276 7.27 17.95 4.74
C GLU A 276 7.65 19.43 4.80
N SER A 277 8.20 19.98 3.74
CA SER A 277 8.55 21.41 3.66
C SER A 277 7.42 22.28 3.13
N MET A 278 6.39 21.68 2.52
CA MET A 278 5.26 22.41 1.94
C MET A 278 4.47 23.15 3.02
N LYS A 279 4.05 24.36 2.65
CA LYS A 279 3.28 25.28 3.52
C LYS A 279 1.99 25.75 2.87
N ARG A 280 1.86 25.55 1.55
CA ARG A 280 0.79 26.11 0.74
C ARG A 280 0.31 25.10 -0.28
N PHE A 281 -0.98 25.12 -0.54
CA PHE A 281 -1.60 24.48 -1.68
C PHE A 281 -1.27 25.32 -2.93
N ASP A 282 -0.49 24.77 -3.84
CA ASP A 282 0.00 25.49 -5.03
C ASP A 282 0.12 24.52 -6.22
N PRO A 283 -1.01 23.99 -6.75
CA PRO A 283 -1.00 23.12 -7.91
C PRO A 283 -0.65 23.93 -9.17
N ASP A 284 0.63 23.97 -9.51
CA ASP A 284 1.13 24.49 -10.78
C ASP A 284 0.80 23.54 -11.97
N ASP A 285 1.31 23.87 -13.15
CA ASP A 285 1.08 23.13 -14.39
C ASP A 285 1.63 21.68 -14.39
N SER A 286 2.43 21.32 -13.39
CA SER A 286 2.95 19.97 -13.23
C SER A 286 2.10 19.08 -12.31
N TRP A 287 1.05 19.64 -11.70
CA TRP A 287 0.04 18.88 -10.96
C TRP A 287 -1.14 18.55 -11.88
N LYS A 288 -1.70 17.35 -11.71
CA LYS A 288 -2.83 16.87 -12.51
C LYS A 288 -4.06 16.69 -11.64
N GLU A 289 -5.18 17.30 -12.02
CA GLU A 289 -6.47 17.04 -11.36
C GLU A 289 -6.92 15.59 -11.62
N VAL A 290 -7.41 14.94 -10.57
CA VAL A 290 -7.94 13.57 -10.63
C VAL A 290 -9.28 13.46 -9.92
N SER A 291 -10.14 12.59 -10.45
CA SER A 291 -11.41 12.23 -9.85
C SER A 291 -11.32 10.84 -9.24
N VAL A 292 -11.81 10.68 -8.01
CA VAL A 292 -12.05 9.36 -7.42
C VAL A 292 -13.42 8.90 -7.92
N ASP A 293 -13.46 8.05 -8.95
CA ASP A 293 -14.73 7.42 -9.35
C ASP A 293 -15.22 6.54 -8.20
N GLN A 294 -16.34 6.92 -7.57
CA GLN A 294 -16.92 6.21 -6.42
C GLN A 294 -17.63 4.89 -6.80
N THR A 295 -17.40 4.37 -8.00
CA THR A 295 -17.99 3.12 -8.49
C THR A 295 -16.91 2.09 -8.78
N GLN A 296 -16.55 1.31 -7.76
CA GLN A 296 -16.10 -0.08 -7.91
C GLN A 296 -16.41 -0.87 -6.63
#